data_AF-G9KKD4-F1
#
_entry.id   AF-G9KKD4-F1
#
_cell.length_a   1.000
_cell.length_b   1.000
_cell.length_c   1.000
_cell.angle_alpha   90.00
_cell.angle_beta   90.00
_cell.angle_gamma   90.00
#
_symmetry.space_group_name_H-M   'P 1'
#
loop_
_entity.id
_entity.type
_entity.pdbx_description
1 polymer ?
#
loop_
_entity_poly.entity_id
_entity_poly.type
_entity_poly.pdbx_seq_one_letter_code
_entity_poly.pdbx_strand_id
1 'polypeptide(L)'
;EMPFTFTELQKNIETSVCRFFDLLKEIDTSTKVDNAMSRLLKKYNVLCALYSKLERTCELIYLTQPSTLISTEINSVLVLKVSWITFLLAKGEVLQMEDDLVISFQLMLCVLDYFIKLSPPALLKEP
;
A
#
# COMPACT_ATOMS: atom_id res chain seq x y z
N GLU A 1 11.20 0.81 24.27
CA GLU A 1 10.60 1.07 22.94
C GLU A 1 11.57 1.80 22.06
N MET A 2 11.39 1.76 20.74
CA MET A 2 12.17 2.56 19.80
C MET A 2 11.64 4.00 19.81
N PRO A 3 12.49 5.04 19.95
CA PRO A 3 12.02 6.42 20.10
C PRO A 3 11.52 7.05 18.78
N PHE A 4 11.54 6.30 17.68
CA PHE A 4 11.12 6.73 16.35
C PHE A 4 10.61 5.54 15.54
N THR A 5 9.83 5.85 14.50
CA THR A 5 9.42 4.93 13.44
C THR A 5 10.44 4.92 12.30
N PHE A 6 10.51 3.81 11.56
CA PHE A 6 11.42 3.73 10.41
C PHE A 6 11.11 4.77 9.31
N THR A 7 9.85 5.17 9.15
CA THR A 7 9.45 6.22 8.21
C THR A 7 9.96 7.59 8.64
N GLU A 8 9.95 7.92 9.94
CA GLU A 8 10.55 9.16 10.45
C GLU A 8 12.06 9.18 10.21
N LEU A 9 12.74 8.07 10.48
CA LEU A 9 14.18 7.96 10.18
C LEU A 9 14.46 8.19 8.69
N GLN A 10 13.75 7.51 7.79
CA GLN A 10 13.91 7.67 6.34
C GLN A 10 13.72 9.12 5.87
N LYS A 11 12.70 9.81 6.40
CA LYS A 11 12.44 11.22 6.05
C LYS A 11 13.57 12.13 6.50
N ASN A 12 14.11 11.92 7.70
CA ASN A 12 15.18 12.76 8.25
C ASN A 12 16.52 12.59 7.53
N ILE A 13 16.78 11.41 6.94
CA ILE A 13 18.02 11.11 6.20
C ILE A 13 17.84 11.06 4.69
N GLU A 14 16.64 11.40 4.20
CA GLU A 14 16.26 11.48 2.79
C GLU A 14 16.67 10.24 1.96
N THR A 15 16.34 9.04 2.46
CA THR A 15 16.68 7.78 1.80
C THR A 15 15.46 6.89 1.56
N SER A 16 15.55 6.02 0.55
CA SER A 16 14.55 4.99 0.30
C SER A 16 14.81 3.74 1.16
N VAL A 17 13.77 2.93 1.38
CA VAL A 17 13.89 1.64 2.10
C VAL A 17 14.96 0.75 1.49
N CYS A 18 14.97 0.59 0.16
CA CYS A 18 15.93 -0.28 -0.53
C CYS A 18 17.36 0.24 -0.39
N ARG A 19 17.57 1.55 -0.57
CA ARG A 19 18.90 2.15 -0.41
C ARG A 19 19.42 2.03 1.02
N PHE A 20 18.55 2.24 2.02
CA PHE A 20 18.92 2.03 3.42
C PHE A 20 19.36 0.59 3.66
N PHE A 21 18.62 -0.38 3.11
CA PHE A 21 18.94 -1.80 3.25
C PHE A 21 20.28 -2.16 2.61
N ASP A 22 20.53 -1.69 1.39
CA ASP A 22 21.76 -1.97 0.67
C ASP A 22 22.98 -1.37 1.40
N LEU A 23 22.85 -0.17 1.96
CA LEU A 23 23.90 0.44 2.79
C LEU A 23 24.12 -0.32 4.10
N LEU A 24 23.06 -0.83 4.74
CA LEU A 24 23.18 -1.55 6.01
C LEU A 24 23.94 -2.87 5.84
N LYS A 25 23.83 -3.53 4.68
CA LYS A 25 24.55 -4.78 4.37
C LYS A 25 26.07 -4.62 4.31
N GLU A 26 26.55 -3.41 4.00
CA GLU A 26 27.99 -3.10 3.95
C GLU A 26 28.59 -2.88 5.35
N ILE A 27 27.75 -2.88 6.39
CA ILE A 27 28.15 -2.69 7.78
C ILE A 27 28.01 -4.04 8.50
N ASP A 28 29.01 -4.44 9.28
CA ASP A 28 28.90 -5.60 10.16
C ASP A 28 27.91 -5.29 11.29
N THR A 29 26.75 -5.94 11.28
CA THR A 29 25.69 -5.74 12.28
C THR A 29 25.37 -7.01 13.04
N SER A 30 24.70 -6.86 14.18
CA SER A 30 24.20 -8.02 14.92
C SER A 30 23.08 -8.73 14.15
N THR A 31 22.97 -10.05 14.30
CA THR A 31 21.87 -10.85 13.74
C THR A 31 20.47 -10.32 14.10
N LYS A 32 20.33 -9.64 15.24
CA LYS A 32 19.07 -8.99 15.66
C LYS A 32 18.69 -7.84 14.71
N VAL A 33 19.67 -7.03 14.29
CA VAL A 33 19.48 -5.93 13.35
C VAL A 33 19.17 -6.47 11.96
N ASP A 34 19.92 -7.48 11.49
CA ASP A 34 19.67 -8.13 10.21
C ASP A 34 18.26 -8.71 10.11
N ASN A 35 17.80 -9.39 11.15
CA ASN A 35 16.46 -9.96 11.21
C ASN A 35 15.37 -8.88 11.21
N ALA A 36 15.55 -7.82 12.00
CA ALA A 36 14.61 -6.71 12.06
C ALA A 36 14.48 -6.01 10.69
N MET A 37 15.62 -5.77 10.03
CA MET A 37 15.67 -5.13 8.73
C MET A 37 15.13 -6.03 7.62
N SER A 38 15.44 -7.33 7.65
CA SER A 38 14.89 -8.30 6.70
C SER A 38 13.36 -8.41 6.80
N ARG A 39 12.81 -8.42 8.02
CA ARG A 39 11.35 -8.41 8.24
C ARG A 39 10.71 -7.14 7.70
N LEU A 40 11.33 -5.99 7.97
CA LEU A 40 10.86 -4.70 7.49
C LEU A 40 10.87 -4.60 5.96
N LEU A 41 11.94 -5.10 5.32
CA LEU A 41 12.05 -5.12 3.86
C LEU A 41 10.98 -6.01 3.22
N LYS A 42 10.73 -7.21 3.77
CA LYS A 42 9.66 -8.09 3.31
C LYS A 42 8.30 -7.39 3.40
N LYS A 43 8.00 -6.77 4.55
CA LYS A 43 6.76 -6.00 4.77
C LYS A 43 6.61 -4.86 3.75
N TYR A 44 7.68 -4.11 3.49
CA TYR A 44 7.70 -3.06 2.48
C TYR A 44 7.43 -3.60 1.07
N ASN A 45 8.13 -4.65 0.66
CA ASN A 45 7.98 -5.23 -0.68
C ASN A 45 6.55 -5.72 -0.93
N VAL A 46 5.95 -6.39 0.05
CA VAL A 46 4.56 -6.86 -0.03
C VAL A 46 3.58 -5.70 -0.13
N LEU A 47 3.70 -4.69 0.75
CA LEU A 47 2.82 -3.51 0.70
C LEU A 47 2.98 -2.72 -0.60
N CYS A 48 4.22 -2.58 -1.10
CA CYS A 48 4.50 -1.92 -2.37
C CYS A 48 3.86 -2.67 -3.54
N ALA A 49 4.03 -4.00 -3.60
CA ALA A 49 3.43 -4.82 -4.64
C ALA A 49 1.89 -4.74 -4.64
N LEU A 50 1.27 -4.77 -3.45
CA LEU A 50 -0.17 -4.66 -3.28
C LEU A 50 -0.69 -3.28 -3.69
N TYR A 51 -0.04 -2.21 -3.23
CA TYR A 51 -0.42 -0.84 -3.61
C TYR A 51 -0.31 -0.62 -5.11
N SER A 52 0.81 -1.01 -5.73
CA SER A 52 0.99 -0.92 -7.17
C SER A 52 0.01 -1.78 -7.97
N LYS A 53 -0.50 -2.87 -7.39
CA LYS A 53 -1.56 -3.67 -8.01
C LYS A 53 -2.92 -3.00 -7.85
N LEU A 54 -3.21 -2.40 -6.70
CA LEU A 54 -4.42 -1.63 -6.46
C LEU A 54 -4.52 -0.46 -7.43
N GLU A 55 -3.47 0.35 -7.57
CA GLU A 55 -3.42 1.50 -8.49
C GLU A 55 -3.78 1.07 -9.93
N ARG A 56 -3.06 0.09 -10.48
CA ARG A 56 -3.33 -0.43 -11.83
C ARG A 56 -4.74 -1.00 -11.97
N THR A 57 -5.28 -1.61 -10.93
CA THR A 57 -6.64 -2.17 -10.99
C THR A 57 -7.69 -1.06 -10.95
N CYS A 58 -7.50 -0.04 -10.12
CA CYS A 58 -8.35 1.15 -10.09
C CYS A 58 -8.32 1.91 -11.44
N GLU A 59 -7.17 1.99 -12.11
CA GLU A 59 -7.08 2.57 -13.46
C GLU A 59 -7.90 1.80 -14.50
N LEU A 60 -8.04 0.48 -14.34
CA LEU A 60 -8.86 -0.35 -15.24
C LEU A 60 -10.36 -0.28 -14.91
N ILE A 61 -10.71 -0.03 -13.65
CA ILE A 61 -12.11 0.00 -13.19
C ILE A 61 -12.72 1.40 -13.36
N TYR A 62 -11.99 2.46 -13.04
CA TYR A 62 -12.54 3.81 -12.94
C TYR A 62 -12.19 4.67 -14.14
N LEU A 63 -13.14 5.49 -14.57
CA LEU A 63 -12.91 6.52 -15.58
C LEU A 63 -12.04 7.65 -15.02
N THR A 64 -10.98 8.01 -15.75
CA THR A 64 -10.13 9.16 -15.42
C THR A 64 -10.83 10.42 -15.93
N GLN A 65 -11.49 11.17 -15.05
CA GLN A 65 -12.14 12.42 -15.42
C GLN A 65 -11.07 13.50 -15.70
N PRO A 66 -11.13 14.22 -16.85
CA PRO A 66 -10.29 15.38 -17.07
C PRO A 66 -10.67 16.48 -16.08
N SER A 67 -9.67 17.19 -15.57
CA SER A 67 -9.75 18.16 -14.46
C SER A 67 -10.49 19.47 -14.78
N THR A 68 -11.41 19.49 -15.74
CA THR A 68 -11.98 20.73 -16.29
C THR A 68 -13.32 21.17 -15.72
N LEU A 69 -13.94 20.46 -14.79
CA LEU A 69 -15.19 20.94 -14.17
C LEU A 69 -15.20 20.68 -12.67
N ILE A 70 -15.66 21.70 -11.95
CA ILE A 70 -15.91 21.75 -10.51
C ILE A 70 -17.06 20.77 -10.20
N SER A 71 -16.83 19.47 -10.30
CA SER A 71 -17.72 18.44 -9.77
C SER A 71 -17.05 17.78 -8.58
N THR A 72 -17.55 18.14 -7.42
CA THR A 72 -17.29 17.53 -6.13
C THR A 72 -17.54 16.01 -6.18
N GLU A 73 -16.71 15.27 -5.43
CA GLU A 73 -17.11 14.19 -4.50
C GLU A 73 -16.79 12.71 -4.74
N ILE A 74 -16.62 12.14 -5.94
CA ILE A 74 -16.08 10.75 -6.05
C ILE A 74 -15.17 10.65 -7.28
N ASN A 75 -13.89 10.93 -7.08
CA ASN A 75 -12.84 10.71 -8.08
C ASN A 75 -12.17 9.34 -7.81
N SER A 76 -11.64 8.68 -8.84
CA SER A 76 -10.82 7.46 -8.73
C SER A 76 -9.71 7.59 -7.68
N VAL A 77 -9.17 8.78 -7.49
CA VAL A 77 -8.20 9.14 -6.44
C VAL A 77 -8.75 8.95 -5.02
N LEU A 78 -10.00 9.33 -4.78
CA LEU A 78 -10.66 9.14 -3.48
C LEU A 78 -10.93 7.66 -3.22
N VAL A 79 -11.40 6.93 -4.24
CA VAL A 79 -11.64 5.49 -4.15
C VAL A 79 -10.33 4.74 -3.87
N LEU A 80 -9.25 5.09 -4.57
CA LEU A 80 -7.92 4.52 -4.32
C LEU A 80 -7.48 4.75 -2.87
N LYS A 81 -7.59 6.00 -2.39
CA LYS A 81 -7.19 6.36 -1.02
C LYS A 81 -8.01 5.61 0.04
N VAL A 82 -9.34 5.59 -0.08
CA VAL A 82 -10.21 4.95 0.91
C VAL A 82 -10.09 3.42 0.85
N SER A 83 -9.95 2.85 -0.35
CA SER A 83 -9.72 1.41 -0.52
C SER A 83 -8.40 0.99 0.12
N TRP A 84 -7.33 1.75 -0.10
CA TRP A 84 -6.02 1.45 0.48
C TRP A 84 -6.03 1.53 2.00
N ILE A 85 -6.60 2.59 2.59
CA ILE A 85 -6.70 2.73 4.05
C ILE A 85 -7.56 1.62 4.66
N THR A 86 -8.71 1.31 4.06
CA THR A 86 -9.59 0.24 4.52
C THR A 86 -8.88 -1.11 4.49
N PHE A 87 -8.15 -1.39 3.41
CA PHE A 87 -7.32 -2.58 3.29
C PHE A 87 -6.22 -2.65 4.36
N LEU A 88 -5.50 -1.55 4.62
CA LEU A 88 -4.45 -1.51 5.64
C LEU A 88 -4.99 -1.80 7.04
N LEU A 89 -6.16 -1.23 7.38
CA LEU A 89 -6.84 -1.51 8.65
C LEU A 89 -7.27 -2.97 8.73
N ALA A 90 -7.96 -3.48 7.69
CA ALA A 90 -8.41 -4.86 7.65
C ALA A 90 -7.24 -5.85 7.77
N LYS A 91 -6.15 -5.63 7.02
CA LYS A 91 -4.94 -6.46 7.08
C LYS A 91 -4.34 -6.45 8.50
N GLY A 92 -4.27 -5.30 9.16
CA GLY A 92 -3.75 -5.17 10.52
C GLY A 92 -4.57 -5.93 11.57
N GLU A 93 -5.89 -6.00 11.38
CA GLU A 93 -6.80 -6.69 12.31
C GLU A 93 -6.84 -8.22 12.09
N VAL A 94 -6.88 -8.68 10.83
CA VAL A 94 -7.22 -10.08 10.52
C VAL A 94 -6.03 -10.94 10.08
N LEU A 95 -4.92 -10.36 9.63
CA LEU A 95 -3.77 -11.10 9.12
C LEU A 95 -2.57 -11.00 10.07
N GLN A 96 -2.33 -12.08 10.83
CA GLN A 96 -1.13 -12.21 11.66
C GLN A 96 0.16 -12.45 10.85
N MET A 97 0.03 -12.86 9.57
CA MET A 97 1.17 -13.01 8.67
C MET A 97 1.44 -11.70 7.92
N GLU A 98 2.51 -11.00 8.31
CA GLU A 98 2.84 -9.69 7.74
C GLU A 98 3.22 -9.76 6.25
N ASP A 99 3.84 -10.87 5.81
CA ASP A 99 4.45 -11.06 4.49
C ASP A 99 3.69 -11.99 3.53
N ASP A 100 2.54 -12.55 3.91
CA ASP A 100 1.72 -13.36 3.00
C ASP A 100 1.07 -12.47 1.94
N LEU A 101 1.64 -12.46 0.74
CA LEU A 101 1.16 -11.68 -0.39
C LEU A 101 -0.19 -12.19 -0.92
N VAL A 102 -0.41 -13.50 -0.94
CA VAL A 102 -1.58 -14.11 -1.60
C VAL A 102 -2.85 -13.81 -0.82
N ILE A 103 -2.84 -14.07 0.48
CA ILE A 103 -4.01 -13.82 1.33
C ILE A 103 -4.26 -12.31 1.44
N SER A 104 -3.19 -11.51 1.54
CA SER A 104 -3.32 -10.05 1.52
C SER A 104 -3.95 -9.54 0.21
N PHE A 105 -3.57 -10.13 -0.92
CA PHE A 105 -4.16 -9.77 -2.21
C PHE A 105 -5.64 -10.16 -2.30
N GLN A 106 -6.02 -11.35 -1.83
CA GLN A 106 -7.43 -11.76 -1.78
C GLN A 106 -8.26 -10.82 -0.90
N LEU A 107 -7.75 -10.43 0.27
CA LEU A 107 -8.41 -9.44 1.13
C LEU A 107 -8.55 -8.08 0.43
N MET A 108 -7.52 -7.64 -0.30
CA MET A 108 -7.58 -6.40 -1.07
C MET A 108 -8.64 -6.46 -2.17
N LEU A 109 -8.84 -7.62 -2.81
CA LEU A 109 -9.93 -7.81 -3.78
C LEU A 109 -11.32 -7.71 -3.12
N CYS A 110 -11.50 -8.23 -1.91
CA CYS A 110 -12.75 -8.07 -1.16
C CYS A 110 -13.05 -6.59 -0.86
N VAL A 111 -12.03 -5.83 -0.46
CA VAL A 111 -12.16 -4.38 -0.24
C VAL A 111 -12.52 -3.66 -1.54
N LEU A 112 -11.88 -4.05 -2.65
CA LEU A 112 -12.16 -3.46 -3.95
C LEU A 112 -13.58 -3.77 -4.43
N ASP A 113 -14.06 -5.01 -4.30
CA ASP A 113 -15.43 -5.41 -4.61
C ASP A 113 -16.46 -4.59 -3.83
N TYR A 114 -16.20 -4.34 -2.53
CA TYR A 114 -17.04 -3.47 -1.71
C TYR A 114 -17.14 -2.05 -2.29
N PHE A 115 -16.01 -1.44 -2.64
CA PHE A 115 -16.02 -0.07 -3.19
C PHE A 115 -16.57 0.01 -4.62
N ILE A 116 -16.38 -1.02 -5.45
CA ILE A 116 -17.01 -1.10 -6.78
C ILE A 116 -18.53 -1.06 -6.62
N LYS A 117 -19.09 -1.86 -5.70
CA LYS A 117 -20.55 -1.91 -5.44
C LYS A 117 -21.13 -0.59 -4.94
N LEU A 118 -20.34 0.21 -4.24
CA LEU A 118 -20.73 1.56 -3.79
C LEU A 118 -20.53 2.64 -4.85
N SER A 119 -19.78 2.34 -5.91
CA SER A 119 -19.41 3.34 -6.91
C SER A 119 -20.57 3.61 -7.87
N PRO A 120 -20.83 4.89 -8.20
CA PRO A 120 -21.76 5.23 -9.28
C PRO A 120 -21.38 4.53 -10.60
N PRO A 121 -22.33 3.88 -11.31
CA PRO A 121 -22.03 3.20 -12.57
C PRO A 121 -21.41 4.11 -13.64
N ALA A 122 -21.76 5.40 -13.62
CA ALA A 122 -21.21 6.42 -14.52
C ALA A 122 -19.70 6.67 -14.35
N LEU A 123 -19.08 6.16 -13.28
CA LEU A 123 -17.64 6.24 -13.03
C LEU A 123 -16.90 4.95 -13.36
N LEU A 124 -17.63 3.87 -13.68
CA LEU A 124 -17.06 2.56 -13.98
C LEU A 124 -16.83 2.40 -15.48
N LYS A 125 -15.71 1.78 -15.84
CA LYS A 125 -15.41 1.32 -17.20
C LYS A 125 -16.17 0.02 -17.47
N GLU A 126 -16.42 -0.25 -18.75
CA GLU A 126 -16.90 -1.58 -19.15
C GLU A 126 -15.80 -2.64 -18.92
N PRO A 127 -16.21 -3.88 -18.56
CA PRO A 127 -15.30 -4.98 -18.24
C PRO A 127 -14.48 -5.51 -19.43
#